data_AF-A0A2U2XAT8-F1
#
_entry.id   AF-A0A2U2XAT8-F1
#
_cell.length_a   1.000
_cell.length_b   1.000
_cell.length_c   1.000
_cell.angle_alpha   90.00
_cell.angle_beta   90.00
_cell.angle_gamma   90.00
#
_symmetry.space_group_name_H-M   'P 1'
#
loop_
_entity.id
_entity.type
_entity.pdbx_description
1 polymer ?
#
loop_
_entity_poly.entity_id
_entity_poly.type
_entity_poly.pdbx_seq_one_letter_code
_entity_poly.pdbx_strand_id
1 'polypeptide(L)'
;MKTSTISKGFLFAGLANILGVLTLSKFFTNNVLMNTQPDVMGYFGLISIILWGMAYVAVRNKYHTLPALVAVFLIEKIIYVTVYINWFTSNSLSAVYEQDAFAGVFYTIYGANDFIFGVFFAVVLIKLLGKKA
;
A
#
# COMPACT_ATOMS: atom_id res chain seq x y z
N MET A 1 -21.56 0.69 1.50
CA MET A 1 -20.85 -0.52 1.99
C MET A 1 -21.34 -0.98 3.36
N LYS A 2 -21.60 -2.29 3.54
CA LYS A 2 -21.90 -2.91 4.84
C LYS A 2 -20.63 -2.98 5.70
N THR A 3 -20.76 -3.02 7.03
CA THR A 3 -19.63 -3.10 7.98
C THR A 3 -18.74 -4.31 7.71
N SER A 4 -19.33 -5.46 7.39
CA SER A 4 -18.59 -6.68 7.02
C SER A 4 -17.74 -6.51 5.76
N THR A 5 -18.26 -5.81 4.75
CA THR A 5 -17.51 -5.48 3.52
C THR A 5 -16.32 -4.58 3.83
N ILE A 6 -16.50 -3.56 4.67
CA ILE A 6 -15.42 -2.64 5.05
C ILE A 6 -14.33 -3.39 5.82
N SER A 7 -14.69 -4.19 6.83
CA SER A 7 -13.72 -5.01 7.58
C SER A 7 -12.92 -5.97 6.67
N LYS A 8 -13.56 -6.55 5.65
CA LYS A 8 -12.85 -7.35 4.64
C LYS A 8 -11.93 -6.51 3.75
N GLY A 9 -12.32 -5.28 3.42
CA GLY A 9 -11.46 -4.34 2.68
C GLY A 9 -10.18 -4.00 3.45
N PHE A 10 -10.27 -3.72 4.75
CA PHE A 10 -9.09 -3.54 5.62
C PHE A 10 -8.21 -4.79 5.66
N LEU A 11 -8.82 -5.99 5.74
CA LEU A 11 -8.07 -7.24 5.70
C LEU A 11 -7.32 -7.41 4.37
N PHE A 12 -8.00 -7.16 3.25
CA PHE A 12 -7.40 -7.31 1.92
C PHE A 12 -6.28 -6.28 1.70
N ALA A 13 -6.46 -5.02 2.14
CA ALA A 13 -5.41 -4.00 2.15
C ALA A 13 -4.19 -4.47 2.94
N GLY A 14 -4.43 -5.01 4.14
CA GLY A 14 -3.36 -5.50 5.00
C GLY A 14 -2.59 -6.67 4.37
N LEU A 15 -3.31 -7.65 3.85
CA LEU A 15 -2.72 -8.82 3.20
C LEU A 15 -1.98 -8.46 1.92
N ALA A 16 -2.48 -7.51 1.12
CA ALA A 16 -1.80 -7.04 -0.08
C ALA A 16 -0.44 -6.42 0.26
N ASN A 17 -0.37 -5.55 1.28
CA ASN A 17 0.90 -5.00 1.75
C ASN A 17 1.85 -6.10 2.26
N ILE A 18 1.37 -7.01 3.11
CA ILE A 18 2.21 -8.03 3.74
C ILE A 18 2.69 -9.07 2.72
N LEU A 19 1.75 -9.73 2.05
CA LEU A 19 2.05 -10.83 1.13
C LEU A 19 2.67 -10.32 -0.16
N GLY A 20 2.25 -9.15 -0.65
CA GLY A 20 2.84 -8.52 -1.83
C GLY A 20 4.32 -8.22 -1.62
N VAL A 21 4.68 -7.58 -0.49
CA VAL A 21 6.08 -7.32 -0.15
C VAL A 21 6.85 -8.62 0.02
N LEU A 22 6.40 -9.56 0.86
CA LEU A 22 7.15 -10.79 1.14
C LEU A 22 7.37 -11.63 -0.13
N THR A 23 6.36 -11.72 -1.00
CA THR A 23 6.44 -12.52 -2.23
C THR A 23 7.34 -11.84 -3.26
N LEU A 24 7.10 -10.55 -3.57
CA LEU A 24 7.77 -9.87 -4.67
C LEU A 24 9.20 -9.42 -4.33
N SER A 25 9.48 -9.15 -3.05
CA SER A 25 10.84 -8.94 -2.56
C SER A 25 11.62 -10.23 -2.35
N LYS A 26 11.02 -11.41 -2.59
CA LYS A 26 11.60 -12.72 -2.28
C LYS A 26 12.11 -12.78 -0.83
N PHE A 27 11.26 -12.39 0.12
CA PHE A 27 11.60 -12.22 1.53
C PHE A 27 12.82 -11.31 1.74
N PHE A 28 12.80 -10.10 1.14
CA PHE A 28 13.85 -9.08 1.21
C PHE A 28 15.22 -9.47 0.61
N THR A 29 15.26 -10.48 -0.25
CA THR A 29 16.49 -10.90 -0.95
C THR A 29 16.56 -10.39 -2.39
N ASN A 30 15.50 -9.73 -2.89
CA ASN A 30 15.48 -9.13 -4.22
C ASN A 30 16.21 -7.78 -4.25
N ASN A 31 17.51 -7.82 -4.52
CA ASN A 31 18.35 -6.62 -4.61
C ASN A 31 17.92 -5.67 -5.74
N VAL A 32 17.41 -6.19 -6.86
CA VAL A 32 16.94 -5.34 -7.98
C VAL A 32 15.78 -4.46 -7.51
N LEU A 33 14.81 -5.05 -6.82
CA LEU A 33 13.68 -4.31 -6.25
C LEU A 33 14.16 -3.23 -5.28
N MET A 34 15.04 -3.57 -4.34
CA MET A 34 15.49 -2.62 -3.32
C MET A 34 16.36 -1.51 -3.90
N ASN A 35 17.20 -1.81 -4.91
CA ASN A 35 18.11 -0.84 -5.52
C ASN A 35 17.43 0.06 -6.56
N THR A 36 16.27 -0.33 -7.08
CA THR A 36 15.52 0.47 -8.07
C THR A 36 14.96 1.76 -7.46
N GLN A 37 14.65 1.75 -6.16
CA GLN A 37 14.20 2.95 -5.43
C GLN A 37 14.55 2.84 -3.94
N PRO A 38 15.84 2.92 -3.57
CA PRO A 38 16.33 2.55 -2.23
C PRO A 38 15.71 3.36 -1.10
N ASP A 39 15.39 4.63 -1.34
CA ASP A 39 14.79 5.51 -0.34
C ASP A 39 13.37 5.08 0.08
N VAL A 40 12.68 4.32 -0.77
CA VAL A 40 11.27 3.93 -0.59
C VAL A 40 11.10 2.42 -0.46
N MET A 41 11.88 1.65 -1.22
CA MET A 41 11.80 0.20 -1.33
C MET A 41 13.03 -0.51 -0.75
N GLY A 42 13.90 0.18 -0.01
CA GLY A 42 14.92 -0.46 0.82
C GLY A 42 14.31 -1.20 2.02
N TYR A 43 15.17 -1.82 2.84
CA TYR A 43 14.73 -2.60 4.02
C TYR A 43 13.74 -1.85 4.91
N PHE A 44 14.06 -0.60 5.27
CA PHE A 44 13.20 0.21 6.12
C PHE A 44 11.81 0.44 5.49
N GLY A 45 11.79 0.76 4.20
CA GLY A 45 10.54 1.00 3.46
C GLY A 45 9.68 -0.25 3.36
N LEU A 46 10.27 -1.39 2.97
CA LEU A 46 9.54 -2.65 2.85
C LEU A 46 8.99 -3.14 4.21
N ILE A 47 9.80 -3.03 5.27
CA ILE A 47 9.32 -3.34 6.63
C ILE A 47 8.18 -2.40 7.03
N SER A 48 8.29 -1.11 6.70
CA SER A 48 7.23 -0.13 6.97
C SER A 48 5.93 -0.47 6.24
N ILE A 49 5.99 -0.89 4.97
CA ILE A 49 4.81 -1.33 4.21
C ILE A 49 4.11 -2.51 4.90
N ILE A 50 4.88 -3.49 5.40
CA ILE A 50 4.35 -4.61 6.18
C ILE A 50 3.70 -4.13 7.48
N LEU A 51 4.34 -3.22 8.22
CA LEU A 51 3.79 -2.64 9.45
C LEU A 51 2.48 -1.88 9.20
N TRP A 52 2.38 -1.13 8.10
CA TRP A 52 1.12 -0.52 7.66
C TRP A 52 0.05 -1.58 7.37
N GLY A 53 0.44 -2.66 6.69
CA GLY A 53 -0.45 -3.79 6.45
C GLY A 53 -1.00 -4.40 7.74
N MET A 54 -0.13 -4.62 8.74
CA MET A 54 -0.51 -5.09 10.07
C MET A 54 -1.44 -4.09 10.77
N ALA A 55 -1.18 -2.78 10.67
CA ALA A 55 -2.03 -1.75 11.24
C ALA A 55 -3.45 -1.79 10.66
N TYR A 56 -3.60 -1.97 9.34
CA TYR A 56 -4.92 -2.12 8.71
C TYR A 56 -5.67 -3.34 9.24
N VAL A 57 -4.99 -4.49 9.35
CA VAL A 57 -5.59 -5.73 9.88
C VAL A 57 -5.99 -5.55 11.33
N ALA A 58 -5.14 -4.93 12.16
CA ALA A 58 -5.38 -4.76 13.59
C ALA A 58 -6.65 -3.95 13.87
N VAL A 59 -6.91 -2.91 13.08
CA VAL A 59 -8.05 -1.99 13.31
C VAL A 59 -9.31 -2.33 12.52
N ARG A 60 -9.28 -3.37 11.68
CA ARG A 60 -10.37 -3.72 10.73
C ARG A 60 -11.77 -3.85 11.33
N ASN A 61 -11.89 -4.20 12.62
CA ASN A 61 -13.18 -4.35 13.31
C ASN A 61 -13.53 -3.14 14.20
N LYS A 62 -12.57 -2.23 14.42
CA LYS A 62 -12.70 -1.04 15.27
C LYS A 62 -12.52 0.28 14.52
N TYR A 63 -12.34 0.24 13.20
CA TYR A 63 -12.09 1.42 12.34
C TYR A 63 -13.08 2.57 12.55
N HIS A 64 -14.34 2.26 12.88
CA HIS A 64 -15.39 3.25 13.12
C HIS A 64 -15.15 4.12 14.37
N THR A 65 -14.39 3.61 15.34
CA THR A 65 -14.00 4.35 16.55
C THR A 65 -12.79 5.26 16.32
N LEU A 66 -12.07 5.08 15.20
CA LEU A 66 -10.78 5.75 14.92
C LEU A 66 -10.76 6.42 13.53
N PRO A 67 -11.69 7.35 13.22
CA PRO A 67 -11.73 8.01 11.90
C PRO A 67 -10.43 8.76 11.55
N ALA A 68 -9.76 9.34 12.56
CA ALA A 68 -8.47 10.00 12.35
C ALA A 68 -7.39 9.02 11.84
N LEU A 69 -7.39 7.77 12.32
CA LEU A 69 -6.45 6.76 11.84
C LEU A 69 -6.75 6.35 10.39
N VAL A 70 -8.03 6.30 10.00
CA VAL A 70 -8.41 6.07 8.58
C VAL A 70 -7.90 7.20 7.69
N ALA A 71 -7.91 8.45 8.18
CA ALA A 71 -7.33 9.58 7.46
C ALA A 71 -5.80 9.45 7.32
N VAL A 72 -5.10 8.98 8.36
CA VAL A 72 -3.65 8.70 8.27
C VAL A 72 -3.36 7.66 7.19
N PHE A 73 -4.15 6.58 7.11
CA PHE A 73 -3.99 5.57 6.05
C PHE A 73 -4.23 6.15 4.65
N LEU A 74 -5.23 7.02 4.49
CA LEU A 74 -5.46 7.71 3.22
C LEU A 74 -4.24 8.58 2.81
N ILE A 75 -3.69 9.35 3.75
CA ILE A 75 -2.53 10.21 3.51
C ILE A 75 -1.31 9.37 3.10
N GLU A 76 -1.05 8.27 3.81
CA GLU A 76 0.01 7.34 3.45
C GLU A 76 -0.15 6.81 2.02
N LYS A 77 -1.35 6.38 1.62
CA LYS A 77 -1.62 5.94 0.25
C LYS A 77 -1.40 7.03 -0.80
N ILE A 78 -1.82 8.26 -0.52
CA ILE A 78 -1.58 9.39 -1.44
C ILE A 78 -0.07 9.61 -1.64
N ILE A 79 0.72 9.57 -0.56
CA ILE A 79 2.17 9.73 -0.63
C ILE A 79 2.80 8.65 -1.52
N TYR A 80 2.48 7.37 -1.30
CA TYR A 80 3.00 6.28 -2.14
C TYR A 80 2.59 6.40 -3.61
N VAL A 81 1.34 6.78 -3.90
CA VAL A 81 0.88 7.00 -5.28
C VAL A 81 1.62 8.16 -5.95
N THR A 82 1.84 9.28 -5.25
CA THR A 82 2.59 10.41 -5.81
C THR A 82 4.05 10.01 -6.10
N VAL A 83 4.68 9.32 -5.16
CA VAL A 83 6.05 8.80 -5.31
C VAL A 83 6.14 7.82 -6.49
N TYR A 84 5.15 6.95 -6.65
CA TYR A 84 5.03 6.01 -7.76
C TYR A 84 4.93 6.71 -9.11
N ILE A 85 4.00 7.66 -9.25
CA ILE A 85 3.82 8.43 -10.49
C ILE A 85 5.11 9.20 -10.82
N ASN A 86 5.73 9.82 -9.83
CA ASN A 86 6.97 10.55 -10.01
C ASN A 86 8.10 9.63 -10.51
N TRP A 87 8.17 8.39 -10.03
CA TRP A 87 9.18 7.42 -10.47
C TRP A 87 9.13 7.16 -11.98
N PHE A 88 7.93 7.04 -12.59
CA PHE A 88 7.78 6.83 -14.03
C PHE A 88 8.19 8.03 -14.91
N THR A 89 8.36 9.22 -14.33
CA THR A 89 8.80 10.39 -15.11
C THR A 89 10.27 10.30 -15.51
N SER A 90 11.06 9.55 -14.74
CA SER A 90 12.53 9.54 -14.82
C SER A 90 13.13 8.13 -14.93
N ASN A 91 12.32 7.08 -14.83
CA ASN A 91 12.78 5.69 -14.81
C ASN A 91 12.03 4.84 -15.83
N SER A 92 12.68 3.76 -16.27
CA SER A 92 12.09 2.80 -17.20
C SER A 92 11.66 1.53 -16.48
N LEU A 93 10.36 1.23 -16.51
CA LEU A 93 9.81 -0.03 -16.01
C LEU A 93 10.33 -1.24 -16.80
N SER A 94 10.54 -1.11 -18.12
CA SER A 94 11.06 -2.21 -18.93
C SER A 94 12.46 -2.62 -18.48
N ALA A 95 13.31 -1.64 -18.12
CA ALA A 95 14.65 -1.90 -17.61
C ALA A 95 14.64 -2.64 -16.26
N VAL A 96 13.60 -2.49 -15.44
CA VAL A 96 13.42 -3.27 -14.20
C VAL A 96 13.01 -4.70 -14.53
N TYR A 97 12.08 -4.89 -15.47
CA TYR A 97 11.66 -6.22 -15.93
C TYR A 97 12.79 -7.03 -16.56
N GLU A 98 13.68 -6.38 -17.30
CA GLU A 98 14.87 -7.02 -17.89
C GLU A 98 15.84 -7.54 -16.81
N GLN A 99 15.89 -6.89 -15.65
CA GLN A 99 16.76 -7.30 -14.54
C GLN A 99 16.12 -8.37 -13.63
N ASP A 100 14.85 -8.20 -13.27
CA ASP A 100 14.12 -9.17 -12.45
C ASP A 100 12.60 -9.04 -12.63
N ALA A 101 11.94 -10.12 -13.02
CA ALA A 101 10.50 -10.11 -13.27
C ALA A 101 9.65 -9.84 -12.01
N PHE A 102 10.09 -10.26 -10.82
CA PHE A 102 9.33 -10.01 -9.58
C PHE A 102 9.43 -8.53 -9.20
N ALA A 103 10.60 -7.92 -9.38
CA ALA A 103 10.77 -6.47 -9.24
C ALA A 103 9.90 -5.72 -10.26
N GLY A 104 9.94 -6.12 -11.54
CA GLY A 104 9.09 -5.52 -12.57
C GLY A 104 7.60 -5.58 -12.22
N VAL A 105 7.11 -6.74 -11.77
CA VAL A 105 5.72 -6.89 -11.30
C VAL A 105 5.43 -5.98 -10.11
N PHE A 106 6.33 -5.91 -9.13
CA PHE A 106 6.18 -5.02 -7.99
C PHE A 106 6.03 -3.55 -8.41
N TYR A 107 6.94 -3.04 -9.24
CA TYR A 107 6.92 -1.69 -9.81
C TYR A 107 5.79 -1.46 -10.82
N THR A 108 5.04 -2.49 -11.21
CA THR A 108 3.82 -2.34 -12.02
C THR A 108 2.59 -2.15 -11.16
N ILE A 109 2.55 -2.80 -9.99
CA ILE A 109 1.32 -2.92 -9.22
C ILE A 109 1.30 -2.16 -7.90
N TYR A 110 2.45 -1.82 -7.29
CA TYR A 110 2.44 -1.29 -5.93
C TYR A 110 1.67 0.04 -5.85
N GLY A 111 1.92 0.98 -6.76
CA GLY A 111 1.21 2.26 -6.75
C GLY A 111 -0.23 2.15 -7.22
N ALA A 112 -0.55 1.22 -8.13
CA ALA A 112 -1.94 0.94 -8.51
C ALA A 112 -2.73 0.35 -7.33
N ASN A 113 -2.12 -0.56 -6.59
CA ASN A 113 -2.64 -1.13 -5.35
C ASN A 113 -2.87 -0.03 -4.31
N ASP A 114 -1.90 0.86 -4.11
CA ASP A 114 -2.02 1.97 -3.18
C ASP A 114 -3.12 2.96 -3.58
N PHE A 115 -3.29 3.23 -4.88
CA PHE A 115 -4.38 4.05 -5.37
C PHE A 115 -5.76 3.45 -5.07
N ILE A 116 -5.95 2.15 -5.36
CA ILE A 116 -7.20 1.44 -5.08
C ILE A 116 -7.53 1.50 -3.59
N PHE A 117 -6.55 1.24 -2.72
CA PHE A 117 -6.77 1.30 -1.27
C PHE A 117 -6.89 2.73 -0.73
N GLY A 118 -6.25 3.71 -1.36
CA GLY A 118 -6.46 5.12 -1.09
C GLY A 118 -7.92 5.51 -1.33
N VAL A 119 -8.48 5.15 -2.49
CA VAL A 119 -9.91 5.36 -2.78
C VAL A 119 -10.78 4.64 -1.76
N PHE A 120 -10.46 3.40 -1.40
CA PHE A 120 -11.17 2.66 -0.35
C PHE A 120 -11.18 3.42 0.98
N PHE A 121 -10.02 3.87 1.48
CA PHE A 121 -9.93 4.62 2.74
C PHE A 121 -10.65 5.96 2.67
N ALA A 122 -10.61 6.67 1.53
CA ALA A 122 -11.37 7.89 1.31
C ALA A 122 -12.87 7.66 1.44
N VAL A 123 -13.41 6.62 0.77
CA VAL A 123 -14.84 6.28 0.86
C VAL A 123 -15.24 5.89 2.28
N VAL A 124 -14.40 5.13 2.99
CA VAL A 124 -14.63 4.79 4.40
C VAL A 124 -14.66 6.04 5.26
N LEU A 125 -13.69 6.94 5.10
CA LEU A 125 -13.58 8.18 5.87
C LEU A 125 -14.80 9.09 5.64
N ILE A 126 -15.19 9.34 4.39
CA ILE A 126 -16.39 10.13 4.05
C ILE A 126 -17.63 9.56 4.74
N LYS A 127 -17.79 8.24 4.73
CA LYS A 127 -18.91 7.57 5.40
C LYS A 127 -18.87 7.73 6.92
N LEU A 128 -17.70 7.74 7.55
CA LEU A 128 -17.57 7.94 8.99
C LEU A 128 -17.87 9.39 9.39
N LEU A 129 -17.45 10.37 8.58
CA LEU A 129 -17.70 11.78 8.82
C LEU A 129 -19.18 12.14 8.60
N GLY A 130 -19.81 11.63 7.55
CA GLY A 130 -21.24 11.87 7.27
C GLY A 130 -22.21 11.21 8.26
N LYS A 131 -21.73 10.33 9.15
CA LYS A 131 -22.50 9.77 10.28
C LYS A 131 -22.40 10.59 11.56
N LYS A 132 -21.49 11.56 11.61
CA LYS A 132 -21.31 12.48 12.76
C LYS A 132 -22.10 13.78 12.61
N ALA A 133 -22.84 13.96 11.52
CA ALA A 133 -23.75 15.07 11.26
C ALA A 133 -25.20 14.65 11.51
#